data_AF-R1FU55-F1
#
_entry.id   AF-R1FU55-F1
#
_cell.length_a   1.000
_cell.length_b   1.000
_cell.length_c   1.000
_cell.angle_alpha   90.00
_cell.angle_beta   90.00
_cell.angle_gamma   90.00
#
_symmetry.space_group_name_H-M   'P 1'
#
loop_
_entity.id
_entity.type
_entity.pdbx_description
1 polymer ?
#
loop_
_entity_poly.entity_id
_entity_poly.type
_entity_poly.pdbx_seq_one_letter_code
_entity_poly.pdbx_strand_id
1 'polypeptide(L)'
;MGARDNSLTTSSVLFTRDVGTAIRMSSSAEDAKTLGNRAFAKGKYAAAVEAYTEAISLSPRPVYYTNRANAHMKRGAWRAAADDCASALALGSVATRERIKAHYFLGRAHVELGEWQSGIEALATAHALCKEETSLGSEEERAAVVETATRAVGWLEETHGLPRQSLPDYLTCQICMDLLLDPVITPCGITYDRACLQRHLEARGSSGCDPVSGKPLSMSSVVPNLALREVLDRFLEERPWAYQCMEC
;
A
#
# COMPACT_ATOMS: atom_id res chain seq x y z
N MET A 1 54.89 8.92 86.64
CA MET A 1 54.32 8.09 85.56
C MET A 1 53.27 8.93 84.85
N GLY A 2 53.19 9.16 83.54
CA GLY A 2 53.89 8.71 82.34
C GLY A 2 53.01 9.10 81.13
N ALA A 3 53.60 9.73 80.10
CA ALA A 3 53.19 9.89 78.67
C ALA A 3 51.75 10.41 78.33
N ARG A 4 51.58 11.45 77.48
CA ARG A 4 51.50 11.45 75.99
C ARG A 4 50.49 10.39 75.46
N ASP A 5 49.58 10.65 74.54
CA ASP A 5 49.72 11.37 73.27
C ASP A 5 48.35 11.60 72.61
N ASN A 6 48.38 12.42 71.57
CA ASN A 6 47.31 12.90 70.71
C ASN A 6 46.82 11.86 69.68
N SER A 7 45.67 12.15 69.06
CA SER A 7 45.28 11.82 67.67
C SER A 7 44.11 10.82 67.41
N LEU A 8 43.11 11.40 66.73
CA LEU A 8 42.44 10.95 65.49
C LEU A 8 41.28 9.92 65.49
N THR A 9 40.22 10.41 64.82
CA THR A 9 39.25 9.75 63.92
C THR A 9 38.19 8.79 64.51
N THR A 10 36.91 9.06 64.20
CA THR A 10 36.12 8.25 63.24
C THR A 10 34.66 8.73 63.10
N SER A 11 34.24 8.79 61.82
CA SER A 11 32.90 8.84 61.23
C SER A 11 31.65 8.93 62.12
N SER A 12 31.00 10.10 62.12
CA SER A 12 29.54 10.20 62.28
C SER A 12 28.88 9.99 60.91
N VAL A 13 28.24 8.84 60.73
CA VAL A 13 27.47 8.47 59.55
C VAL A 13 26.28 9.44 59.39
N LEU A 14 26.35 10.33 58.41
CA LEU A 14 25.20 11.11 57.94
C LEU A 14 24.29 10.18 57.14
N PHE A 15 23.15 9.82 57.72
CA PHE A 15 22.05 9.16 57.03
C PHE A 15 21.20 10.23 56.33
N THR A 16 21.61 10.71 55.17
CA THR A 16 20.73 11.52 54.32
C THR A 16 19.95 10.60 53.40
N ARG A 17 18.66 10.40 53.74
CA ARG A 17 17.65 9.80 52.86
C ARG A 17 17.47 10.67 51.62
N ASP A 18 17.72 10.03 50.49
CA ASP A 18 16.85 10.02 49.32
C ASP A 18 16.54 11.37 48.64
N VAL A 19 17.37 11.69 47.64
CA VAL A 19 16.99 12.56 46.52
C VAL A 19 16.87 11.68 45.27
N GLY A 20 15.94 10.72 45.31
CA GLY A 20 15.48 9.96 44.15
C GLY A 20 14.48 10.77 43.32
N THR A 21 14.81 12.00 42.95
CA THR A 21 14.07 12.70 41.89
C THR A 21 14.48 12.01 40.58
N ALA A 22 13.74 10.97 40.21
CA ALA A 22 13.80 10.42 38.87
C ALA A 22 13.54 11.58 37.90
N ILE A 23 14.62 12.11 37.32
CA ILE A 23 14.55 13.03 36.20
C ILE A 23 13.82 12.22 35.13
N ARG A 24 12.52 12.48 35.00
CA ARG A 24 11.75 12.06 33.84
C ARG A 24 12.39 12.84 32.69
N MET A 25 13.41 12.24 32.06
CA MET A 25 13.96 12.77 30.82
C MET A 25 12.75 12.97 29.92
N SER A 26 12.47 14.21 29.53
CA SER A 26 11.46 14.45 28.52
C SER A 26 11.98 13.77 27.26
N SER A 27 11.53 12.55 26.97
CA SER A 27 11.89 11.89 25.72
C SER A 27 11.17 12.66 24.62
N SER A 28 11.94 13.31 23.74
CA SER A 28 11.36 13.89 22.54
C SER A 28 11.11 12.79 21.52
N ALA A 29 10.19 13.01 20.57
CA ALA A 29 9.97 12.07 19.47
C ALA A 29 11.28 11.81 18.66
N GLU A 30 12.16 12.81 18.61
CA GLU A 30 13.44 12.73 17.92
C GLU A 30 14.49 11.90 18.69
N ASP A 31 14.47 11.94 20.03
CA ASP A 31 15.29 11.06 20.88
C ASP A 31 14.86 9.60 20.72
N ALA A 32 13.54 9.35 20.75
CA ALA A 32 12.96 8.04 20.52
C ALA A 32 13.33 7.48 19.14
N LYS A 33 13.27 8.32 18.08
CA LYS A 33 13.77 7.96 16.74
C LYS A 33 15.26 7.62 16.77
N THR A 34 16.08 8.42 17.43
CA THR A 34 17.53 8.21 17.50
C THR A 34 17.89 6.92 18.23
N LEU A 35 17.14 6.59 19.29
CA LEU A 35 17.21 5.31 19.98
C LEU A 35 16.85 4.16 19.05
N GLY A 36 15.75 4.28 18.30
CA GLY A 36 15.32 3.31 17.30
C GLY A 36 16.38 3.06 16.23
N ASN A 37 16.97 4.13 15.67
CA ASN A 37 18.06 4.03 14.68
C ASN A 37 19.27 3.27 15.25
N ARG A 38 19.65 3.56 16.50
CA ARG A 38 20.77 2.88 17.18
C ARG A 38 20.47 1.39 17.42
N ALA A 39 19.24 1.06 17.81
CA ALA A 39 18.81 -0.33 17.97
C ALA A 39 18.81 -1.07 16.63
N PHE A 40 18.30 -0.42 15.58
CA PHE A 40 18.26 -0.96 14.22
C PHE A 40 19.66 -1.26 13.68
N ALA A 41 20.61 -0.33 13.84
CA ALA A 41 22.00 -0.53 13.43
C ALA A 41 22.69 -1.72 14.14
N LYS A 42 22.22 -2.09 15.33
CA LYS A 42 22.70 -3.25 16.10
C LYS A 42 21.95 -4.54 15.78
N GLY A 43 21.07 -4.56 14.77
CA GLY A 43 20.22 -5.70 14.44
C GLY A 43 19.10 -5.98 15.45
N LYS A 44 18.88 -5.10 16.43
CA LYS A 44 17.85 -5.26 17.47
C LYS A 44 16.51 -4.71 16.99
N TYR A 45 15.95 -5.36 15.97
CA TYR A 45 14.78 -4.84 15.26
C TYR A 45 13.53 -4.73 16.13
N ALA A 46 13.30 -5.66 17.07
CA ALA A 46 12.17 -5.56 18.00
C ALA A 46 12.27 -4.30 18.88
N ALA A 47 13.44 -4.05 19.47
CA ALA A 47 13.67 -2.84 20.26
C ALA A 47 13.59 -1.55 19.41
N ALA A 48 13.99 -1.61 18.13
CA ALA A 48 13.82 -0.50 17.22
C ALA A 48 12.33 -0.19 16.96
N VAL A 49 11.50 -1.23 16.77
CA VAL A 49 10.04 -1.08 16.62
C VAL A 49 9.41 -0.39 17.84
N GLU A 50 9.78 -0.79 19.05
CA GLU A 50 9.27 -0.15 20.28
C GLU A 50 9.64 1.34 20.34
N ALA A 51 10.91 1.66 20.08
CA ALA A 51 11.39 3.05 20.10
C ALA A 51 10.75 3.92 19.01
N TYR A 52 10.53 3.40 17.80
CA TYR A 52 9.80 4.14 16.77
C TYR A 52 8.31 4.27 17.09
N THR A 53 7.72 3.28 17.78
CA THR A 53 6.33 3.36 18.25
C THR A 53 6.17 4.46 19.29
N GLU A 54 7.13 4.60 20.21
CA GLU A 54 7.19 5.73 21.13
C GLU A 54 7.30 7.06 20.34
N ALA A 55 8.19 7.16 19.36
CA ALA A 55 8.33 8.35 18.52
C ALA A 55 7.01 8.73 17.80
N ILE A 56 6.30 7.74 17.24
CA ILE A 56 4.99 7.93 16.59
C ILE A 56 3.94 8.40 17.60
N SER A 57 3.92 7.84 18.80
CA SER A 57 2.97 8.23 19.85
C SER A 57 3.16 9.67 20.32
N LEU A 58 4.41 10.15 20.30
CA LEU A 58 4.76 11.53 20.66
C LEU A 58 4.50 12.51 19.50
N SER A 59 4.82 12.11 18.27
CA SER A 59 4.61 12.92 17.08
C SER A 59 4.51 12.05 15.81
N PRO A 60 3.32 11.87 15.23
CA PRO A 60 3.16 11.10 14.00
C PRO A 60 3.84 11.80 12.82
N ARG A 61 4.89 11.18 12.27
CA ARG A 61 5.63 11.70 11.10
C ARG A 61 5.94 10.57 10.13
N PRO A 62 5.87 10.79 8.80
CA PRO A 62 6.14 9.74 7.80
C PRO A 62 7.47 9.03 7.97
N VAL A 63 8.51 9.75 8.39
CA VAL A 63 9.85 9.19 8.66
C VAL A 63 9.82 8.11 9.74
N TYR A 64 8.99 8.26 10.78
CA TYR A 64 8.97 7.31 11.90
C TYR A 64 8.25 6.02 11.50
N TYR A 65 7.16 6.14 10.75
CA TYR A 65 6.46 5.00 10.14
C TYR A 65 7.36 4.24 9.16
N THR A 66 8.03 4.93 8.23
CA THR A 66 8.92 4.27 7.25
C THR A 66 10.12 3.59 7.92
N ASN A 67 10.67 4.17 8.99
CA ASN A 67 11.71 3.52 9.79
C ASN A 67 11.22 2.28 10.53
N ARG A 68 10.00 2.33 11.10
CA ARG A 68 9.36 1.18 11.75
C ARG A 68 8.99 0.08 10.75
N ALA A 69 8.50 0.45 9.56
CA ALA A 69 8.26 -0.46 8.45
C ALA A 69 9.53 -1.24 8.08
N ASN A 70 10.68 -0.56 7.94
CA ASN A 70 11.94 -1.24 7.65
C ASN A 70 12.35 -2.22 8.77
N ALA A 71 12.11 -1.88 10.04
CA ALA A 71 12.33 -2.79 11.16
C ALA A 71 11.40 -4.01 11.10
N HIS A 72 10.14 -3.83 10.69
CA HIS A 72 9.21 -4.93 10.44
C HIS A 72 9.65 -5.81 9.26
N MET A 73 10.12 -5.22 8.15
CA MET A 73 10.69 -5.95 7.02
C MET A 73 11.85 -6.86 7.46
N LYS A 74 12.75 -6.38 8.30
CA LYS A 74 13.88 -7.18 8.82
C LYS A 74 13.45 -8.33 9.74
N ARG A 75 12.22 -8.29 10.25
CA ARG A 75 11.63 -9.34 11.10
C ARG A 75 10.72 -10.30 10.32
N GLY A 76 10.50 -10.07 9.03
CA GLY A 76 9.50 -10.80 8.24
C GLY A 76 8.04 -10.47 8.59
N ALA A 77 7.81 -9.35 9.28
CA ALA A 77 6.46 -8.89 9.63
C ALA A 77 5.87 -8.05 8.50
N TRP A 78 5.66 -8.67 7.33
CA TRP A 78 5.36 -7.98 6.07
C TRP A 78 4.08 -7.14 6.14
N ARG A 79 3.00 -7.70 6.69
CA ARG A 79 1.72 -6.99 6.83
C ARG A 79 1.84 -5.73 7.70
N ALA A 80 2.53 -5.81 8.84
CA ALA A 80 2.79 -4.64 9.67
C ALA A 80 3.65 -3.58 8.96
N ALA A 81 4.60 -4.01 8.11
CA ALA A 81 5.38 -3.09 7.29
C ALA A 81 4.51 -2.37 6.24
N ALA A 82 3.59 -3.08 5.59
CA ALA A 82 2.64 -2.50 4.65
C ALA A 82 1.72 -1.47 5.32
N ASP A 83 1.16 -1.81 6.49
CA ASP A 83 0.29 -0.92 7.27
C ASP A 83 1.01 0.38 7.68
N ASP A 84 2.29 0.27 8.09
CA ASP A 84 3.12 1.44 8.40
C ASP A 84 3.37 2.31 7.17
N CYS A 85 3.61 1.71 6.00
CA CYS A 85 3.82 2.48 4.76
C CYS A 85 2.54 3.20 4.33
N ALA A 86 1.39 2.53 4.42
CA ALA A 86 0.09 3.15 4.16
C ALA A 86 -0.17 4.34 5.11
N SER A 87 0.12 4.15 6.40
CA SER A 87 0.01 5.22 7.41
C SER A 87 0.95 6.39 7.10
N ALA A 88 2.18 6.12 6.66
CA ALA A 88 3.14 7.15 6.27
C ALA A 88 2.63 7.99 5.08
N LEU A 89 2.03 7.34 4.08
CA LEU A 89 1.50 7.99 2.87
C LEU A 89 0.23 8.79 3.13
N ALA A 90 -0.58 8.39 4.13
CA ALA A 90 -1.80 9.11 4.52
C ALA A 90 -1.53 10.43 5.25
N LEU A 91 -0.32 10.62 5.80
CA LEU A 91 0.08 11.86 6.47
C LEU A 91 0.43 12.94 5.43
N GLY A 92 -0.58 13.63 4.91
CA GLY A 92 -0.56 14.46 3.70
C GLY A 92 0.74 15.20 3.29
N SER A 93 1.52 15.76 4.22
CA SER A 93 2.85 16.32 3.93
C SER A 93 3.94 15.25 4.05
N VAL A 94 4.13 14.49 2.97
CA VAL A 94 5.23 13.54 2.84
C VAL A 94 6.22 14.09 1.82
N ALA A 95 7.45 14.40 2.27
CA ALA A 95 8.51 14.75 1.35
C ALA A 95 8.74 13.61 0.33
N THR A 96 9.08 13.97 -0.91
CA THR A 96 9.17 13.02 -2.04
C THR A 96 10.04 11.80 -1.70
N ARG A 97 11.13 12.01 -0.96
CA ARG A 97 12.02 10.94 -0.50
C ARG A 97 11.32 9.91 0.39
N GLU A 98 10.54 10.38 1.36
CA GLU A 98 9.79 9.51 2.27
C GLU A 98 8.66 8.79 1.51
N ARG A 99 8.05 9.41 0.51
CA ARG A 99 7.09 8.75 -0.39
C ARG A 99 7.73 7.61 -1.17
N ILE A 100 8.90 7.84 -1.77
CA ILE A 100 9.66 6.81 -2.49
C ILE A 100 9.94 5.62 -1.56
N LYS A 101 10.46 5.88 -0.35
CA LYS A 101 10.76 4.81 0.62
C LYS A 101 9.50 4.05 1.05
N ALA A 102 8.40 4.76 1.32
CA ALA A 102 7.14 4.15 1.69
C ALA A 102 6.60 3.25 0.57
N HIS A 103 6.54 3.73 -0.67
CA HIS A 103 6.09 2.92 -1.82
C HIS A 103 7.00 1.72 -2.09
N TYR A 104 8.32 1.88 -1.93
CA TYR A 104 9.26 0.77 -2.08
C TYR A 104 9.06 -0.32 -1.03
N PHE A 105 8.98 0.05 0.26
CA PHE A 105 8.75 -0.91 1.33
C PHE A 105 7.36 -1.56 1.24
N LEU A 106 6.34 -0.78 0.87
CA LEU A 106 4.98 -1.29 0.62
C LEU A 106 4.97 -2.34 -0.49
N GLY A 107 5.58 -2.02 -1.63
CA GLY A 107 5.65 -2.94 -2.75
C GLY A 107 6.40 -4.22 -2.43
N ARG A 108 7.53 -4.13 -1.72
CA ARG A 108 8.25 -5.31 -1.22
C ARG A 108 7.44 -6.14 -0.23
N ALA A 109 6.73 -5.49 0.69
CA ALA A 109 5.90 -6.20 1.66
C ALA A 109 4.76 -6.97 0.96
N HIS A 110 4.11 -6.38 -0.03
CA HIS A 110 3.06 -7.04 -0.82
C HIS A 110 3.59 -8.24 -1.61
N VAL A 111 4.78 -8.13 -2.20
CA VAL A 111 5.42 -9.27 -2.88
C VAL A 111 5.63 -10.43 -1.90
N GLU A 112 6.17 -10.19 -0.71
CA GLU A 112 6.36 -11.25 0.30
C GLU A 112 5.03 -11.82 0.83
N LEU A 113 3.94 -11.07 0.73
CA LEU A 113 2.58 -11.51 1.10
C LEU A 113 1.85 -12.26 -0.02
N GLY A 114 2.41 -12.30 -1.23
CA GLY A 114 1.76 -12.85 -2.42
C GLY A 114 0.72 -11.94 -3.08
N GLU A 115 0.70 -10.65 -2.70
CA GLU A 115 -0.20 -9.62 -3.23
C GLU A 115 0.47 -8.93 -4.42
N TRP A 116 0.74 -9.72 -5.46
CA TRP A 116 1.64 -9.36 -6.55
C TRP A 116 1.24 -8.07 -7.28
N GLN A 117 -0.05 -7.87 -7.54
CA GLN A 117 -0.56 -6.70 -8.27
C GLN A 117 -0.30 -5.40 -7.49
N SER A 118 -0.70 -5.37 -6.21
CA SER A 118 -0.42 -4.23 -5.33
C SER A 118 1.08 -4.00 -5.12
N GLY A 119 1.87 -5.09 -5.13
CA GLY A 119 3.33 -5.06 -5.13
C GLY A 119 3.91 -4.32 -6.33
N ILE A 120 3.48 -4.70 -7.55
CA ILE A 120 3.90 -4.06 -8.80
C ILE A 120 3.55 -2.59 -8.81
N GLU A 121 2.30 -2.24 -8.48
CA GLU A 121 1.82 -0.86 -8.52
C GLU A 121 2.61 0.04 -7.57
N ALA A 122 2.87 -0.42 -6.35
CA ALA A 122 3.67 0.32 -5.38
C ALA A 122 5.13 0.46 -5.83
N LEU A 123 5.76 -0.60 -6.36
CA LEU A 123 7.14 -0.53 -6.87
C LEU A 123 7.26 0.37 -8.11
N ALA A 124 6.29 0.31 -9.02
CA ALA A 124 6.21 1.17 -10.19
C ALA A 124 6.05 2.65 -9.81
N THR A 125 5.22 2.93 -8.79
CA THR A 125 5.06 4.28 -8.25
C THR A 125 6.36 4.78 -7.63
N ALA A 126 7.07 3.95 -6.85
CA ALA A 126 8.38 4.30 -6.31
C ALA A 126 9.39 4.64 -7.43
N HIS A 127 9.41 3.85 -8.51
CA HIS A 127 10.26 4.08 -9.68
C HIS A 127 9.93 5.39 -10.41
N ALA A 128 8.64 5.67 -10.62
CA ALA A 128 8.20 6.91 -11.26
C ALA A 128 8.65 8.14 -10.46
N LEU A 129 8.45 8.12 -9.14
CA LEU A 129 8.88 9.21 -8.25
C LEU A 129 10.40 9.41 -8.23
N CYS A 130 11.19 8.33 -8.35
CA CYS A 130 12.64 8.42 -8.49
C CYS A 130 13.09 9.10 -9.80
N LYS A 131 12.32 8.97 -10.89
CA LYS A 131 12.65 9.61 -12.19
C LYS A 131 12.36 11.11 -12.20
N GLU A 132 11.30 11.51 -11.50
CA GLU A 132 10.89 12.92 -11.42
C GLU A 132 11.82 13.73 -10.50
N GLU A 133 12.44 13.08 -9.51
CA GLU A 133 13.25 13.73 -8.48
C GLU A 133 14.75 13.42 -8.63
N THR A 134 15.44 14.18 -9.48
CA THR A 134 16.88 14.04 -9.76
C THR A 134 17.78 14.37 -8.55
N SER A 135 17.23 14.96 -7.48
CA SER A 135 18.00 15.65 -6.44
C SER A 135 18.28 14.87 -5.15
N LEU A 136 17.75 13.65 -4.95
CA LEU A 136 17.73 13.01 -3.63
C LEU A 136 18.27 11.57 -3.58
N GLY A 137 19.16 11.31 -2.61
CA GLY A 137 19.69 9.97 -2.25
C GLY A 137 21.02 9.61 -2.91
N SER A 138 21.78 8.67 -2.33
CA SER A 138 22.95 8.13 -3.04
C SER A 138 22.49 7.41 -4.29
N GLU A 139 23.29 7.42 -5.35
CA GLU A 139 22.96 6.68 -6.58
C GLU A 139 22.68 5.21 -6.28
N GLU A 140 23.33 4.65 -5.26
CA GLU A 140 23.16 3.25 -4.87
C GLU A 140 21.77 2.97 -4.28
N GLU A 141 21.22 3.86 -3.45
CA GLU A 141 19.87 3.68 -2.91
C GLU A 141 18.82 3.72 -4.03
N ARG A 142 18.97 4.64 -5.00
CA ARG A 142 18.09 4.72 -6.17
C ARG A 142 18.25 3.49 -7.06
N ALA A 143 19.49 3.10 -7.36
CA ALA A 143 19.80 1.95 -8.21
C ALA A 143 19.25 0.65 -7.61
N ALA A 144 19.41 0.44 -6.30
CA ALA A 144 18.89 -0.75 -5.62
C ALA A 144 17.35 -0.82 -5.67
N VAL A 145 16.66 0.32 -5.51
CA VAL A 145 15.20 0.40 -5.64
C VAL A 145 14.76 0.07 -7.07
N VAL A 146 15.40 0.69 -8.07
CA VAL A 146 15.10 0.51 -9.49
C VAL A 146 15.38 -0.93 -9.94
N GLU A 147 16.52 -1.48 -9.56
CA GLU A 147 16.91 -2.85 -9.89
C GLU A 147 15.94 -3.86 -9.28
N THR A 148 15.62 -3.70 -7.99
CA THR A 148 14.68 -4.60 -7.30
C THR A 148 13.28 -4.52 -7.90
N ALA A 149 12.80 -3.30 -8.21
CA ALA A 149 11.50 -3.11 -8.88
C ALA A 149 11.49 -3.74 -10.28
N THR A 150 12.55 -3.55 -11.07
CA THR A 150 12.68 -4.12 -12.43
C THR A 150 12.71 -5.64 -12.39
N ARG A 151 13.46 -6.23 -11.44
CA ARG A 151 13.53 -7.68 -11.25
C ARG A 151 12.20 -8.26 -10.76
N ALA A 152 11.49 -7.57 -9.87
CA ALA A 152 10.18 -8.00 -9.40
C ALA A 152 9.15 -7.96 -10.53
N VAL A 153 9.13 -6.89 -11.34
CA VAL A 153 8.29 -6.79 -12.54
C VAL A 153 8.63 -7.91 -13.52
N GLY A 154 9.91 -8.11 -13.86
CA GLY A 154 10.32 -9.18 -14.78
C GLY A 154 9.99 -10.58 -14.25
N TRP A 155 10.21 -10.85 -12.97
CA TRP A 155 9.82 -12.13 -12.35
C TRP A 155 8.31 -12.34 -12.37
N LEU A 156 7.50 -11.29 -12.15
CA LEU A 156 6.04 -11.37 -12.20
C LEU A 156 5.51 -11.53 -13.63
N GLU A 157 6.13 -10.86 -14.60
CA GLU A 157 5.86 -11.05 -16.03
C GLU A 157 6.19 -12.48 -16.47
N GLU A 158 7.33 -13.04 -16.04
CA GLU A 158 7.75 -14.41 -16.35
C GLU A 158 6.95 -15.49 -15.61
N THR A 159 6.65 -15.29 -14.32
CA THR A 159 6.05 -16.32 -13.45
C THR A 159 4.52 -16.29 -13.49
N HIS A 160 3.94 -15.09 -13.66
CA HIS A 160 2.50 -14.89 -13.53
C HIS A 160 1.85 -14.25 -14.75
N GLY A 161 2.61 -13.82 -15.77
CA GLY A 161 2.06 -13.30 -17.02
C GLY A 161 0.84 -12.41 -16.78
N LEU A 162 1.00 -11.35 -15.99
CA LEU A 162 -0.03 -10.34 -15.83
C LEU A 162 0.14 -9.30 -16.94
N PRO A 163 -0.41 -9.49 -18.16
CA PRO A 163 -0.82 -8.32 -18.88
C PRO A 163 -1.90 -7.65 -18.03
N ARG A 164 -2.16 -6.36 -18.26
CA ARG A 164 -3.53 -5.88 -18.09
C ARG A 164 -4.41 -6.88 -18.85
N GLN A 165 -5.04 -7.83 -18.16
CA GLN A 165 -5.87 -8.81 -18.84
C GLN A 165 -7.06 -7.99 -19.32
N SER A 166 -7.12 -7.75 -20.62
CA SER A 166 -8.30 -7.17 -21.23
C SER A 166 -9.46 -8.12 -20.97
N LEU A 167 -10.59 -7.56 -20.56
CA LEU A 167 -11.83 -8.34 -20.47
C LEU A 167 -12.04 -9.03 -21.83
N PRO A 168 -12.38 -10.33 -21.85
CA PRO A 168 -12.72 -10.99 -23.10
C PRO A 168 -13.84 -10.21 -23.80
N ASP A 169 -13.70 -9.94 -25.10
CA ASP A 169 -14.65 -9.10 -25.85
C ASP A 169 -16.11 -9.58 -25.76
N TYR A 170 -16.33 -10.88 -25.54
CA TYR A 170 -17.67 -11.45 -25.37
C TYR A 170 -18.30 -11.16 -24.00
N LEU A 171 -17.51 -10.65 -23.03
CA LEU A 171 -17.96 -10.19 -21.72
C LEU A 171 -18.06 -8.66 -21.64
N THR A 172 -17.83 -7.93 -22.74
CA THR A 172 -17.89 -6.48 -22.76
C THR A 172 -19.14 -5.95 -23.47
N CYS A 173 -19.67 -4.85 -22.95
CA CYS A 173 -20.81 -4.15 -23.50
C CYS A 173 -20.39 -3.37 -24.74
N GLN A 174 -21.09 -3.58 -25.86
CA GLN A 174 -20.77 -2.91 -27.13
C GLN A 174 -21.10 -1.41 -27.18
N ILE A 175 -21.52 -0.80 -26.06
CA ILE A 175 -21.77 0.65 -25.93
C ILE A 175 -20.67 1.30 -25.08
N CYS A 176 -20.43 0.82 -23.86
CA CYS A 176 -19.45 1.41 -22.95
C CYS A 176 -18.07 0.74 -23.01
N MET A 177 -17.96 -0.42 -23.67
CA MET A 177 -16.75 -1.25 -23.73
C MET A 177 -16.27 -1.81 -22.38
N ASP A 178 -17.08 -1.68 -21.34
CA ASP A 178 -16.85 -2.25 -20.01
C ASP A 178 -17.55 -3.59 -19.82
N LEU A 179 -17.27 -4.25 -18.70
CA LEU A 179 -17.88 -5.51 -18.29
C LEU A 179 -19.42 -5.46 -18.34
N LEU A 180 -20.04 -6.49 -18.91
CA LEU A 180 -21.50 -6.68 -18.91
C LEU A 180 -21.98 -7.03 -17.49
N LEU A 181 -22.60 -6.09 -16.76
CA LEU A 181 -23.10 -6.36 -15.40
C LEU A 181 -24.49 -7.01 -15.43
N ASP A 182 -25.36 -6.53 -16.32
CA ASP A 182 -26.67 -7.12 -16.58
C ASP A 182 -26.80 -7.40 -18.08
N PRO A 183 -26.22 -8.52 -18.58
CA PRO A 183 -26.17 -8.82 -20.00
C PRO A 183 -27.58 -9.05 -20.57
N VAL A 184 -27.93 -8.26 -21.58
CA VAL A 184 -29.17 -8.38 -22.36
C VAL A 184 -28.88 -8.54 -23.83
N ILE A 185 -29.62 -9.40 -24.52
CA ILE A 185 -29.44 -9.68 -25.94
C ILE A 185 -30.60 -9.13 -26.77
N THR A 186 -30.27 -8.47 -27.87
CA THR A 186 -31.25 -7.93 -28.83
C THR A 186 -31.67 -9.03 -29.83
N PRO A 187 -32.79 -8.86 -30.57
CA PRO A 187 -33.16 -9.77 -31.64
C PRO A 187 -32.11 -9.91 -32.75
N CYS A 188 -31.17 -8.97 -32.85
CA CYS A 188 -30.03 -9.03 -33.75
C CYS A 188 -28.92 -9.98 -33.26
N GLY A 189 -29.04 -10.52 -32.06
CA GLY A 189 -28.06 -11.41 -31.43
C GLY A 189 -26.92 -10.68 -30.72
N ILE A 190 -26.99 -9.36 -30.58
CA ILE A 190 -25.93 -8.56 -29.96
C ILE A 190 -26.25 -8.37 -28.48
N THR A 191 -25.24 -8.56 -27.62
CA THR A 191 -25.38 -8.39 -26.17
C THR A 191 -24.86 -7.03 -25.71
N TYR A 192 -25.59 -6.41 -24.80
CA TYR A 192 -25.28 -5.14 -24.16
C TYR A 192 -25.50 -5.23 -22.66
N ASP A 193 -24.94 -4.28 -21.92
CA ASP A 193 -25.39 -4.04 -20.55
C ASP A 193 -26.77 -3.37 -20.59
N ARG A 194 -27.71 -3.85 -19.75
CA ARG A 194 -29.08 -3.34 -19.71
C ARG A 194 -29.13 -1.82 -19.54
N ALA A 195 -28.37 -1.28 -18.59
CA ALA A 195 -28.42 0.14 -18.28
C ALA A 195 -27.88 0.98 -19.44
N CYS A 196 -26.82 0.51 -20.12
CA CYS A 196 -26.29 1.16 -21.31
C CYS A 196 -27.30 1.18 -22.46
N LEU A 197 -27.92 0.04 -22.76
CA LEU A 197 -28.89 -0.06 -23.85
C LEU A 197 -30.16 0.74 -23.57
N GLN A 198 -30.64 0.74 -22.33
CA GLN A 198 -31.80 1.50 -21.93
C GLN A 198 -31.58 3.00 -22.12
N ARG A 199 -30.47 3.55 -21.61
CA ARG A 199 -30.11 4.98 -21.81
C ARG A 199 -30.00 5.34 -23.28
N HIS A 200 -29.42 4.45 -24.10
CA HIS A 200 -29.31 4.65 -25.54
C HIS A 200 -30.68 4.80 -26.23
N LEU A 201 -31.62 3.90 -25.92
CA LEU A 201 -32.95 3.91 -26.52
C LEU A 201 -33.79 5.10 -26.01
N GLU A 202 -33.71 5.42 -24.72
CA GLU A 202 -34.37 6.59 -24.14
C GLU A 202 -33.91 7.90 -24.79
N ALA A 203 -32.61 8.06 -25.05
CA ALA A 203 -32.06 9.23 -25.73
C ALA A 203 -32.56 9.41 -27.17
N ARG A 204 -33.04 8.34 -27.82
CA ARG A 204 -33.54 8.34 -29.20
C ARG A 204 -35.07 8.36 -29.30
N GLY A 205 -35.78 8.16 -28.20
CA GLY A 205 -37.24 8.18 -28.14
C GLY A 205 -37.89 7.24 -29.16
N SER A 206 -38.82 7.77 -29.96
CA SER A 206 -39.54 7.00 -30.99
C SER A 206 -38.66 6.48 -32.14
N SER A 207 -37.42 6.96 -32.25
CA SER A 207 -36.45 6.56 -33.27
C SER A 207 -35.38 5.59 -32.72
N GLY A 208 -35.72 4.85 -31.66
CA GLY A 208 -34.83 3.86 -31.05
C GLY A 208 -34.36 2.78 -32.02
N CYS A 209 -33.07 2.52 -32.04
CA CYS A 209 -32.46 1.46 -32.84
C CYS A 209 -31.30 0.79 -32.10
N ASP A 210 -31.00 -0.43 -32.50
CA ASP A 210 -29.88 -1.21 -32.03
C ASP A 210 -28.56 -0.46 -32.36
N PRO A 211 -27.69 -0.20 -31.35
CA PRO A 211 -26.52 0.65 -31.53
C PRO A 211 -25.53 0.18 -32.61
N VAL A 212 -25.42 -1.13 -32.83
CA VAL A 212 -24.40 -1.72 -33.72
C VAL A 212 -25.00 -2.03 -35.09
N SER A 213 -26.18 -2.65 -35.12
CA SER A 213 -26.83 -3.06 -36.37
C SER A 213 -27.71 -1.98 -37.00
N GLY A 214 -28.09 -0.95 -36.24
CA GLY A 214 -28.95 0.15 -36.70
C GLY A 214 -30.41 -0.23 -36.91
N LYS A 215 -30.82 -1.47 -36.62
CA LYS A 215 -32.21 -1.93 -36.80
C LYS A 215 -33.13 -1.33 -35.73
N PRO A 216 -34.41 -1.04 -36.04
CA PRO A 216 -35.37 -0.56 -35.05
C PRO A 216 -35.42 -1.48 -33.83
N LEU A 217 -35.35 -0.90 -32.64
CA LEU A 217 -35.25 -1.65 -31.39
C LEU A 217 -36.06 -0.96 -30.29
N SER A 218 -36.74 -1.77 -29.47
CA SER A 218 -37.41 -1.33 -28.25
C SER A 218 -37.03 -2.25 -27.09
N MET A 219 -36.99 -1.71 -25.87
CA MET A 219 -36.68 -2.46 -24.66
C MET A 219 -37.63 -3.65 -24.42
N SER A 220 -38.85 -3.62 -24.95
CA SER A 220 -39.78 -4.74 -24.87
C SER A 220 -39.35 -5.98 -25.66
N SER A 221 -38.48 -5.81 -26.67
CA SER A 221 -37.96 -6.88 -27.52
C SER A 221 -36.59 -7.42 -27.06
N VAL A 222 -36.04 -6.83 -26.00
CA VAL A 222 -34.74 -7.19 -25.43
C VAL A 222 -34.94 -8.22 -24.33
N VAL A 223 -34.15 -9.30 -24.36
CA VAL A 223 -34.27 -10.40 -23.37
C VAL A 223 -32.99 -10.52 -22.54
N PRO A 224 -33.07 -10.90 -21.25
CA PRO A 224 -31.88 -11.21 -20.45
C PRO A 224 -31.06 -12.34 -21.10
N ASN A 225 -29.75 -12.16 -21.23
CA ASN A 225 -28.84 -13.20 -21.70
C ASN A 225 -28.35 -14.02 -20.50
N LEU A 226 -29.18 -14.97 -20.07
CA LEU A 226 -28.89 -15.81 -18.90
C LEU A 226 -27.63 -16.66 -19.07
N ALA A 227 -27.32 -17.08 -20.31
CA ALA A 227 -26.11 -17.85 -20.60
C ALA A 227 -24.85 -17.03 -20.35
N LEU A 228 -24.79 -15.79 -20.85
CA LEU A 228 -23.64 -14.92 -20.56
C LEU A 228 -23.60 -14.50 -19.10
N ARG A 229 -24.73 -14.40 -18.41
CA ARG A 229 -24.72 -14.16 -16.95
C ARG A 229 -24.05 -15.29 -16.20
N GLU A 230 -24.35 -16.55 -16.54
CA GLU A 230 -23.69 -17.69 -15.91
C GLU A 230 -22.19 -17.76 -16.22
N VAL A 231 -21.79 -17.44 -17.46
CA VAL A 231 -20.36 -17.36 -17.84
C VAL A 231 -19.67 -16.24 -17.07
N LEU A 232 -20.33 -15.09 -16.93
CA LEU A 232 -19.83 -13.95 -16.18
C LEU A 232 -19.65 -14.29 -14.70
N ASP A 233 -20.63 -14.95 -14.08
CA ASP A 233 -20.56 -15.36 -12.67
C ASP A 233 -19.32 -16.24 -12.41
N ARG A 234 -19.11 -17.26 -13.26
CA ARG A 234 -17.91 -18.12 -13.17
C ARG A 234 -16.61 -17.35 -13.44
N PHE A 235 -16.62 -16.46 -14.44
CA PHE A 235 -15.46 -15.64 -14.75
C PHE A 235 -15.07 -14.76 -13.56
N LEU A 236 -16.05 -14.18 -12.86
CA LEU A 236 -15.84 -13.34 -11.68
C LEU A 236 -15.40 -14.14 -10.46
N GLU A 237 -15.88 -15.37 -10.28
CA GLU A 237 -15.40 -16.29 -9.24
C GLU A 237 -13.91 -16.63 -9.42
N GLU A 238 -13.49 -16.91 -10.66
CA GLU A 238 -12.09 -17.21 -10.99
C GLU A 238 -11.21 -15.95 -11.02
N ARG A 239 -11.78 -14.79 -11.35
CA ARG A 239 -11.05 -13.53 -11.58
C ARG A 239 -11.69 -12.33 -10.85
N PRO A 240 -11.62 -12.27 -9.51
CA PRO A 240 -12.23 -11.18 -8.73
C PRO A 240 -11.69 -9.78 -9.07
N TRP A 241 -10.47 -9.68 -9.63
CA TRP A 241 -9.88 -8.41 -10.06
C TRP A 241 -10.74 -7.67 -11.10
N ALA A 242 -11.55 -8.39 -11.89
CA ALA A 242 -12.40 -7.78 -12.91
C ALA A 242 -13.48 -6.86 -12.31
N TYR A 243 -13.83 -7.04 -11.04
CA TYR A 243 -14.74 -6.16 -10.31
C TYR A 243 -14.08 -4.82 -9.91
N GLN A 244 -12.76 -4.78 -9.75
CA GLN A 244 -12.03 -3.65 -9.16
C GLN A 244 -11.67 -2.55 -10.18
N CYS A 245 -11.80 -2.82 -11.49
CA CYS A 245 -11.66 -1.78 -12.52
C CYS A 245 -12.85 -0.81 -12.61
N MET A 246 -13.89 -0.97 -11.78
CA MET A 246 -15.16 -0.24 -11.89
C MET A 246 -15.22 1.10 -11.14
N GLU A 247 -14.17 1.52 -10.44
CA GLU A 247 -14.15 2.76 -9.63
C GLU A 247 -13.16 3.84 -10.13
N CYS A 248 -12.80 3.83 -11.42
CA CYS A 248 -11.98 4.89 -12.02
C CYS A 248 -12.80 6.08 -12.53
#